data_AF-A0A946RXL7-F1
#
_entry.id   AF-A0A946RXL7-F1
#
_cell.length_a   1.000
_cell.length_b   1.000
_cell.length_c   1.000
_cell.angle_alpha   90.00
_cell.angle_beta   90.00
_cell.angle_gamma   90.00
#
_symmetry.space_group_name_H-M   'P 1'
#
loop_
_entity.id
_entity.type
_entity.pdbx_description
1 polymer ?
#
loop_
_entity_poly.entity_id
_entity_poly.type
_entity_poly.pdbx_seq_one_letter_code
_entity_poly.pdbx_strand_id
1 'polypeptide(L)'
;MRALTGLIFLLILFQITYAQPPEILWTRDYGGAGNEQGLAIVEPAEGGLCFVGNEASFDAGATDGWIVLMNEEGEEIWSANFGGAGYDRFADVEQLEDGWIVAGYNGSMGNVRFEFWLMKIDNDGNMVWQQFYGGADHERGSSVLRTPDGGFLITGSTFSFGNGANDGWVVKTDADGRLEWSQAYGGGGADAIDNAIAVGEDEYMLFGATTSDGAGGYDHWMIHINGEGEVINEWTYGGENNDHCYGQILNQEDQFILVGTTDQDGNEQYDVVMRCVNIEGEELWNRIYEGEANERCFGVVETVNSGYLLAGATGPYTDENADNWIIRTDADGEVLWDLTYGEDRGDVTRGVIQTTDGGFAVIGWSYSFGNGEGQAWLAKIDTELTGVLDGFVFDRIGNQPLDGVFVETTFGQSTQSDEEGYWIIDRAYAGEFEMTASVPGFNNMTMGGLALEAEDTVSVIFRMTHPEFAPSIEEFDQVLAIGGVAELDLSVQNTGNGPLEWSVSTGLRGDANAEPWTLRRSHLVGAQVEDGYIYGVVFANDLYYVSGAHDGNPQIYIFNENGEFLNSFDQPGDDARGFKDLAFDGELIWGAVGNMVYGITPDGELVGEFQSPHNPTTVLTWDTDRECLWIG
;
A
#
# COMPACT_ATOMS: atom_id res chain seq x y z
N MET A 1 54.56 46.49 18.12
CA MET A 1 53.23 45.92 18.44
C MET A 1 52.30 46.25 17.27
N ARG A 2 52.21 45.34 16.29
CA ARG A 2 51.19 45.32 15.23
C ARG A 2 50.76 43.86 15.15
N ALA A 3 49.53 43.58 15.55
CA ALA A 3 48.96 42.24 15.54
C ALA A 3 48.47 41.93 14.12
N LEU A 4 48.87 40.78 13.59
CA LEU A 4 48.26 40.15 12.42
C LEU A 4 46.94 39.51 12.88
N THR A 5 45.84 39.89 12.26
CA THR A 5 44.57 39.17 12.27
C THR A 5 44.67 38.02 11.26
N GLY A 6 44.72 36.77 11.76
CA GLY A 6 44.56 35.57 10.96
C GLY A 6 43.08 35.15 10.96
N LEU A 7 42.45 35.17 9.79
CA LEU A 7 41.13 34.60 9.55
C LEU A 7 41.32 33.08 9.38
N ILE A 8 40.68 32.27 10.22
CA ILE A 8 40.62 30.81 10.06
C ILE A 8 39.41 30.52 9.16
N PHE A 9 39.67 30.04 7.94
CA PHE A 9 38.64 29.41 7.11
C PHE A 9 38.46 27.98 7.60
N LEU A 10 37.26 27.66 8.09
CA LEU A 10 36.82 26.30 8.33
C LEU A 10 36.46 25.70 6.96
N LEU A 11 37.31 24.84 6.44
CA LEU A 11 37.05 24.07 5.22
C LEU A 11 36.21 22.86 5.64
N ILE A 12 34.89 22.91 5.47
CA ILE A 12 34.04 21.72 5.58
C ILE A 12 34.20 20.97 4.25
N LEU A 13 35.01 19.91 4.28
CA LEU A 13 35.06 18.92 3.21
C LEU A 13 33.81 18.05 3.37
N PHE A 14 32.80 18.25 2.52
CA PHE A 14 31.82 17.21 2.25
C PHE A 14 32.57 16.06 1.58
N GLN A 15 32.80 14.97 2.32
CA GLN A 15 33.02 13.69 1.65
C GLN A 15 31.64 13.21 1.24
N ILE A 16 31.38 13.16 -0.06
CA ILE A 16 30.27 12.37 -0.60
C ILE A 16 30.72 10.92 -0.40
N THR A 17 30.23 10.28 0.65
CA THR A 17 30.23 8.83 0.77
C THR A 17 29.16 8.34 -0.20
N TYR A 18 29.58 7.73 -1.30
CA TYR A 18 28.65 6.94 -2.11
C TYR A 18 28.17 5.78 -1.24
N ALA A 19 26.85 5.59 -1.14
CA ALA A 19 26.29 4.37 -0.59
C ALA A 19 26.98 3.17 -1.25
N GLN A 20 27.37 2.16 -0.46
CA GLN A 20 27.81 0.92 -1.07
C GLN A 20 26.65 0.35 -1.90
N PRO A 21 26.89 -0.19 -3.11
CA PRO A 21 25.83 -0.86 -3.84
C PRO A 21 25.26 -1.99 -2.97
N PRO A 22 23.94 -2.22 -3.00
CA PRO A 22 23.33 -3.23 -2.16
C PRO A 22 23.91 -4.62 -2.43
N GLU A 23 23.96 -5.44 -1.40
CA GLU A 23 24.39 -6.83 -1.52
C GLU A 23 23.26 -7.66 -2.16
N ILE A 24 23.59 -8.48 -3.16
CA ILE A 24 22.68 -9.56 -3.57
C ILE A 24 22.74 -10.61 -2.47
N LEU A 25 21.66 -10.74 -1.71
CA LEU A 25 21.56 -11.68 -0.59
C LEU A 25 21.63 -13.12 -1.08
N TRP A 26 20.89 -13.42 -2.15
CA TRP A 26 20.92 -14.71 -2.82
C TRP A 26 20.33 -14.61 -4.23
N THR A 27 20.71 -15.57 -5.07
CA THR A 27 20.08 -15.82 -6.37
C THR A 27 19.56 -17.26 -6.46
N ARG A 28 18.57 -17.49 -7.30
CA ARG A 28 18.00 -18.81 -7.61
C ARG A 28 17.73 -18.90 -9.10
N ASP A 29 18.08 -20.07 -9.65
CA ASP A 29 17.72 -20.45 -11.01
C ASP A 29 16.62 -21.50 -10.93
N TYR A 30 15.53 -21.25 -11.65
CA TYR A 30 14.40 -22.17 -11.77
C TYR A 30 14.27 -22.60 -13.24
N GLY A 31 13.97 -23.88 -13.44
CA GLY A 31 13.79 -24.45 -14.78
C GLY A 31 14.56 -25.74 -15.02
N GLY A 32 14.63 -26.14 -16.29
CA GLY A 32 15.15 -27.42 -16.75
C GLY A 32 16.25 -27.29 -17.80
N ALA A 33 16.00 -27.86 -18.98
CA ALA A 33 16.94 -27.92 -20.10
C ALA A 33 16.47 -27.10 -21.32
N GLY A 34 15.48 -26.24 -21.11
CA GLY A 34 14.83 -25.40 -22.10
C GLY A 34 15.01 -23.93 -21.75
N ASN A 35 14.24 -23.06 -22.43
CA ASN A 35 14.25 -21.62 -22.20
C ASN A 35 13.08 -21.22 -21.30
N GLU A 36 13.37 -21.18 -20.01
CA GLU A 36 12.47 -20.75 -18.96
C GLU A 36 12.58 -19.23 -18.74
N GLN A 37 11.43 -18.59 -18.51
CA GLN A 37 11.37 -17.15 -18.27
C GLN A 37 10.43 -16.87 -17.10
N GLY A 38 10.88 -16.07 -16.13
CA GLY A 38 10.00 -15.42 -15.17
C GLY A 38 9.65 -14.01 -15.63
N LEU A 39 8.39 -13.61 -15.50
CA LEU A 39 7.86 -12.39 -16.11
C LEU A 39 7.23 -11.42 -15.11
N ALA A 40 6.48 -11.93 -14.13
CA ALA A 40 5.91 -11.14 -13.05
C ALA A 40 6.17 -11.84 -11.72
N ILE A 41 6.24 -11.05 -10.64
CA ILE A 41 6.52 -11.51 -9.28
C ILE A 41 5.65 -10.73 -8.29
N VAL A 42 5.18 -11.42 -7.26
CA VAL A 42 4.43 -10.86 -6.13
C VAL A 42 4.92 -11.45 -4.82
N GLU A 43 4.80 -10.69 -3.74
CA GLU A 43 4.99 -11.20 -2.38
C GLU A 43 3.63 -11.58 -1.80
N PRO A 44 3.40 -12.86 -1.44
CA PRO A 44 2.16 -13.29 -0.83
C PRO A 44 2.00 -12.70 0.59
N ALA A 45 0.77 -12.46 1.02
CA ALA A 45 0.49 -11.97 2.39
C ALA A 45 0.96 -12.93 3.50
N GLU A 46 1.15 -14.22 3.19
CA GLU A 46 1.66 -15.23 4.12
C GLU A 46 3.21 -15.30 4.16
N GLY A 47 3.89 -14.46 3.37
CA GLY A 47 5.35 -14.44 3.21
C GLY A 47 5.85 -15.29 2.03
N GLY A 48 7.16 -15.21 1.76
CA GLY A 48 7.79 -15.85 0.61
C GLY A 48 7.63 -15.04 -0.68
N LEU A 49 7.73 -15.70 -1.83
CA LEU A 49 7.58 -15.06 -3.16
C LEU A 49 6.79 -15.96 -4.09
N CYS A 50 6.09 -15.37 -5.06
CA CYS A 50 5.44 -16.10 -6.15
C CYS A 50 5.77 -15.42 -7.47
N PHE A 51 6.24 -16.19 -8.46
CA PHE A 51 6.43 -15.66 -9.81
C PHE A 51 5.66 -16.48 -10.85
N VAL A 52 5.38 -15.85 -11.99
CA VAL A 52 4.81 -16.49 -13.17
C VAL A 52 5.62 -16.24 -14.43
N GLY A 53 5.45 -17.11 -15.42
CA GLY A 53 6.13 -17.00 -16.70
C GLY A 53 5.86 -18.17 -17.64
N ASN A 54 6.92 -18.67 -18.29
CA ASN A 54 6.84 -19.85 -19.14
C ASN A 54 7.90 -20.91 -18.80
N GLU A 55 7.52 -22.17 -18.95
CA GLU A 55 8.37 -23.35 -18.77
C GLU A 55 8.50 -24.11 -20.10
N ALA A 56 9.72 -24.33 -20.59
CA ALA A 56 9.93 -25.01 -21.87
C ALA A 56 10.35 -26.48 -21.72
N SER A 57 10.69 -26.92 -20.50
CA SER A 57 11.29 -28.23 -20.26
C SER A 57 10.33 -29.30 -19.74
N PHE A 58 9.07 -28.94 -19.43
CA PHE A 58 8.15 -29.81 -18.71
C PHE A 58 7.67 -31.01 -19.55
N ASP A 59 7.30 -30.78 -20.81
CA ASP A 59 6.84 -31.84 -21.70
C ASP A 59 7.41 -31.74 -23.13
N ALA A 60 6.76 -32.37 -24.12
CA ALA A 60 7.22 -32.33 -25.51
C ALA A 60 6.65 -31.15 -26.33
N GLY A 61 5.92 -30.24 -25.68
CA GLY A 61 5.38 -28.99 -26.19
C GLY A 61 6.43 -27.89 -26.32
N ALA A 62 6.01 -26.70 -26.73
CA ALA A 62 6.95 -25.59 -26.93
C ALA A 62 7.20 -24.82 -25.63
N THR A 63 6.14 -24.31 -24.99
CA THR A 63 6.18 -23.72 -23.65
C THR A 63 4.84 -23.90 -22.96
N ASP A 64 4.85 -24.05 -21.63
CA ASP A 64 3.66 -24.04 -20.77
C ASP A 64 3.64 -22.75 -19.92
N GLY A 65 2.44 -22.29 -19.55
CA GLY A 65 2.28 -21.26 -18.52
C GLY A 65 2.70 -21.81 -17.16
N TRP A 66 3.56 -21.08 -16.46
CA TRP A 66 4.24 -21.55 -15.26
C TRP A 66 4.05 -20.60 -14.09
N ILE A 67 3.82 -21.16 -12.91
CA ILE A 67 3.72 -20.46 -11.64
C ILE A 67 4.55 -21.21 -10.59
N VAL A 68 5.30 -20.46 -9.78
CA VAL A 68 6.18 -21.00 -8.73
C VAL A 68 5.97 -20.23 -7.44
N LEU A 69 5.64 -20.94 -6.37
CA LEU A 69 5.62 -20.42 -5.01
C LEU A 69 6.87 -20.89 -4.26
N MET A 70 7.50 -19.99 -3.52
CA MET A 70 8.71 -20.25 -2.73
C MET A 70 8.67 -19.60 -1.36
N ASN A 71 9.52 -20.10 -0.46
CA ASN A 71 9.76 -19.48 0.84
C ASN A 71 10.66 -18.24 0.74
N GLU A 72 10.91 -17.59 1.89
CA GLU A 72 11.74 -16.39 2.01
C GLU A 72 13.20 -16.63 1.59
N GLU A 73 13.68 -17.87 1.64
CA GLU A 73 15.00 -18.27 1.16
C GLU A 73 15.03 -18.61 -0.34
N GLY A 74 13.93 -18.45 -1.08
CA GLY A 74 13.84 -18.81 -2.49
C GLY A 74 13.98 -20.32 -2.73
N GLU A 75 13.53 -21.15 -1.79
CA GLU A 75 13.35 -22.59 -2.01
C GLU A 75 11.91 -22.84 -2.47
N GLU A 76 11.76 -23.60 -3.56
CA GLU A 76 10.45 -23.94 -4.10
C GLU A 76 9.59 -24.69 -3.07
N ILE A 77 8.40 -24.16 -2.79
CA ILE A 77 7.34 -24.83 -2.02
C ILE A 77 6.55 -25.72 -2.97
N TRP A 78 6.08 -25.14 -4.08
CA TRP A 78 5.45 -25.86 -5.18
C TRP A 78 5.52 -25.06 -6.48
N SER A 79 5.42 -25.77 -7.59
CA SER A 79 5.25 -25.19 -8.92
C SER A 79 4.18 -25.94 -9.72
N ALA A 80 3.54 -25.25 -10.65
CA ALA A 80 2.54 -25.83 -11.53
C ALA A 80 2.69 -25.32 -12.96
N ASN A 81 2.48 -26.22 -13.92
CA ASN A 81 2.56 -25.95 -15.35
C ASN A 81 1.20 -26.22 -16.00
N PHE A 82 0.77 -25.31 -16.87
CA PHE A 82 -0.50 -25.38 -17.56
C PHE A 82 -0.30 -25.07 -19.04
N GLY A 83 -0.92 -25.87 -19.90
CA GLY A 83 -0.73 -25.71 -21.34
C GLY A 83 -0.84 -27.03 -22.10
N GLY A 84 -0.19 -27.08 -23.25
CA GLY A 84 -0.10 -28.24 -24.11
C GLY A 84 0.99 -28.11 -25.17
N ALA A 85 0.78 -28.68 -26.35
CA ALA A 85 1.85 -28.80 -27.35
C ALA A 85 2.28 -27.49 -28.06
N GLY A 86 1.54 -26.40 -27.84
CA GLY A 86 1.78 -25.07 -28.40
C GLY A 86 2.67 -24.20 -27.51
N TYR A 87 2.58 -22.88 -27.70
CA TYR A 87 3.21 -21.90 -26.82
C TYR A 87 2.16 -21.33 -25.89
N ASP A 88 2.30 -21.61 -24.60
CA ASP A 88 1.48 -21.06 -23.53
C ASP A 88 2.39 -20.30 -22.55
N ARG A 89 1.82 -19.25 -21.94
CA ARG A 89 2.55 -18.34 -21.04
C ARG A 89 1.59 -17.65 -20.09
N PHE A 90 2.01 -17.51 -18.84
CA PHE A 90 1.47 -16.48 -17.93
C PHE A 90 2.39 -15.26 -17.97
N ALA A 91 1.80 -14.09 -18.19
CA ALA A 91 2.49 -12.81 -18.24
C ALA A 91 2.41 -12.06 -16.90
N ASP A 92 1.34 -12.28 -16.14
CA ASP A 92 1.05 -11.54 -14.91
C ASP A 92 0.24 -12.36 -13.89
N VAL A 93 0.32 -11.98 -12.62
CA VAL A 93 -0.27 -12.69 -11.47
C VAL A 93 -0.72 -11.74 -10.37
N GLU A 94 -1.88 -12.03 -9.79
CA GLU A 94 -2.31 -11.43 -8.53
C GLU A 94 -2.72 -12.50 -7.51
N GLN A 95 -2.46 -12.22 -6.22
CA GLN A 95 -2.92 -13.04 -5.12
C GLN A 95 -4.40 -12.77 -4.80
N LEU A 96 -5.18 -13.84 -4.64
CA LEU A 96 -6.54 -13.82 -4.12
C LEU A 96 -6.58 -14.42 -2.70
N GLU A 97 -7.64 -14.17 -1.95
CA GLU A 97 -7.83 -14.78 -0.62
C GLU A 97 -7.83 -16.32 -0.66
N ASP A 98 -8.34 -16.91 -1.76
CA ASP A 98 -8.50 -18.34 -1.94
C ASP A 98 -7.59 -18.94 -3.02
N GLY A 99 -6.56 -18.21 -3.45
CA GLY A 99 -5.66 -18.67 -4.50
C GLY A 99 -4.98 -17.56 -5.28
N TRP A 100 -4.90 -17.75 -6.59
CA TRP A 100 -4.19 -16.89 -7.53
C TRP A 100 -5.06 -16.66 -8.75
N ILE A 101 -4.95 -15.48 -9.34
CA ILE A 101 -5.39 -15.21 -10.70
C ILE A 101 -4.18 -14.91 -11.56
N VAL A 102 -4.13 -15.52 -12.74
CA VAL A 102 -3.04 -15.32 -13.71
C VAL A 102 -3.62 -14.99 -15.09
N ALA A 103 -2.91 -14.14 -15.83
CA ALA A 103 -3.24 -13.87 -17.22
C ALA A 103 -2.03 -14.04 -18.15
N GLY A 104 -2.31 -14.27 -19.43
CA GLY A 104 -1.30 -14.36 -20.48
C GLY A 104 -1.92 -14.82 -21.79
N TYR A 105 -1.27 -15.73 -22.49
CA TYR A 105 -1.81 -16.31 -23.72
C TYR A 105 -1.64 -17.82 -23.79
N ASN A 106 -2.57 -18.45 -24.50
CA ASN A 106 -2.56 -19.88 -24.74
C ASN A 106 -2.57 -20.16 -26.25
N GLY A 107 -1.62 -20.97 -26.72
CA GLY A 107 -1.50 -21.42 -28.11
C GLY A 107 -1.81 -22.90 -28.31
N SER A 108 -2.13 -23.62 -27.23
CA SER A 108 -2.32 -25.07 -27.20
C SER A 108 -3.78 -25.52 -27.24
N MET A 109 -4.69 -24.70 -26.71
CA MET A 109 -6.10 -25.01 -26.50
C MET A 109 -6.95 -23.95 -27.20
N GLY A 110 -7.34 -24.23 -28.44
CA GLY A 110 -7.96 -23.23 -29.32
C GLY A 110 -7.56 -23.52 -30.77
N ASN A 111 -8.10 -22.81 -31.76
CA ASN A 111 -7.88 -23.10 -33.19
C ASN A 111 -6.45 -22.74 -33.68
N VAL A 112 -5.41 -23.37 -33.13
CA VAL A 112 -3.98 -23.20 -33.49
C VAL A 112 -3.44 -21.76 -33.37
N ARG A 113 -4.17 -20.88 -32.68
CA ARG A 113 -3.90 -19.45 -32.53
C ARG A 113 -3.78 -19.11 -31.05
N PHE A 114 -3.20 -17.94 -30.77
CA PHE A 114 -3.07 -17.45 -29.40
C PHE A 114 -4.38 -16.81 -28.98
N GLU A 115 -4.88 -17.16 -27.81
CA GLU A 115 -6.05 -16.54 -27.17
C GLU A 115 -5.59 -15.92 -25.85
N PHE A 116 -6.18 -14.79 -25.42
CA PHE A 116 -6.02 -14.30 -24.04
C PHE A 116 -6.45 -15.42 -23.10
N TRP A 117 -5.66 -15.66 -22.08
CA TRP A 117 -5.89 -16.73 -21.14
C TRP A 117 -5.95 -16.17 -19.74
N LEU A 118 -7.09 -16.37 -19.07
CA LEU A 118 -7.30 -16.03 -17.67
C LEU A 118 -7.52 -17.34 -16.89
N MET A 119 -6.80 -17.54 -15.80
CA MET A 119 -6.92 -18.76 -14.99
C MET A 119 -6.93 -18.44 -13.51
N LYS A 120 -7.84 -19.11 -12.79
CA LYS A 120 -7.83 -19.17 -11.33
C LYS A 120 -7.20 -20.48 -10.85
N ILE A 121 -6.28 -20.35 -9.91
CA ILE A 121 -5.52 -21.45 -9.30
C ILE A 121 -5.75 -21.39 -7.80
N ASP A 122 -5.92 -22.53 -7.12
CA ASP A 122 -6.04 -22.57 -5.66
C ASP A 122 -4.67 -22.49 -4.96
N ASN A 123 -4.68 -22.33 -3.64
CA ASN A 123 -3.45 -22.26 -2.83
C ASN A 123 -2.58 -23.53 -2.87
N ASP A 124 -3.13 -24.65 -3.31
CA ASP A 124 -2.42 -25.92 -3.49
C ASP A 124 -1.84 -26.07 -4.92
N GLY A 125 -1.96 -25.03 -5.77
CA GLY A 125 -1.45 -25.02 -7.14
C GLY A 125 -2.35 -25.76 -8.14
N ASN A 126 -3.61 -26.06 -7.80
CA ASN A 126 -4.53 -26.72 -8.72
C ASN A 126 -5.40 -25.70 -9.47
N MET A 127 -5.62 -25.94 -10.77
CA MET A 127 -6.55 -25.13 -11.57
C MET A 127 -7.98 -25.29 -11.04
N VAL A 128 -8.60 -24.15 -10.69
CA VAL A 128 -10.02 -24.05 -10.32
C VAL A 128 -10.88 -23.86 -11.57
N TRP A 129 -10.55 -22.87 -12.38
CA TRP A 129 -11.19 -22.59 -13.67
C TRP A 129 -10.23 -21.84 -14.60
N GLN A 130 -10.54 -21.86 -15.89
CA GLN A 130 -9.84 -21.07 -16.90
C GLN A 130 -10.80 -20.60 -17.98
N GLN A 131 -10.47 -19.49 -18.62
CA GLN A 131 -11.24 -18.85 -19.67
C GLN A 131 -10.31 -18.40 -20.78
N PHE A 132 -10.82 -18.43 -22.00
CA PHE A 132 -10.12 -17.97 -23.18
C PHE A 132 -10.93 -16.90 -23.89
N TYR A 133 -10.26 -15.82 -24.30
CA TYR A 133 -10.87 -14.73 -25.05
C TYR A 133 -10.06 -14.51 -26.32
N GLY A 134 -10.72 -14.54 -27.46
CA GLY A 134 -10.05 -14.38 -28.73
C GLY A 134 -10.99 -14.34 -29.92
N GLY A 135 -10.40 -14.17 -31.09
CA GLY A 135 -11.12 -13.97 -32.34
C GLY A 135 -10.69 -14.92 -33.46
N ALA A 136 -10.58 -14.36 -34.65
CA ALA A 136 -10.22 -15.12 -35.84
C ALA A 136 -8.70 -15.25 -36.05
N ASP A 137 -7.91 -14.46 -35.33
CA ASP A 137 -6.45 -14.36 -35.36
C ASP A 137 -5.81 -14.50 -33.96
N HIS A 138 -4.59 -14.02 -33.77
CA HIS A 138 -3.86 -14.13 -32.50
C HIS A 138 -4.23 -13.02 -31.50
N GLU A 139 -4.26 -13.37 -30.23
CA GLU A 139 -4.37 -12.46 -29.08
C GLU A 139 -3.24 -12.75 -28.10
N ARG A 140 -2.59 -11.70 -27.55
CA ARG A 140 -1.50 -11.83 -26.57
C ARG A 140 -1.83 -11.04 -25.32
N GLY A 141 -2.19 -11.73 -24.24
CA GLY A 141 -2.43 -11.10 -22.94
C GLY A 141 -1.13 -10.69 -22.27
N SER A 142 -1.16 -9.53 -21.62
CA SER A 142 -0.01 -8.87 -20.99
C SER A 142 -0.17 -8.69 -19.48
N SER A 143 -1.35 -8.33 -18.99
CA SER A 143 -1.60 -8.10 -17.55
C SER A 143 -2.98 -8.56 -17.08
N VAL A 144 -3.13 -8.70 -15.76
CA VAL A 144 -4.42 -8.83 -15.09
C VAL A 144 -4.51 -7.82 -13.95
N LEU A 145 -5.66 -7.15 -13.85
CA LEU A 145 -6.02 -6.27 -12.75
C LEU A 145 -7.31 -6.77 -12.10
N ARG A 146 -7.31 -7.05 -10.81
CA ARG A 146 -8.57 -7.25 -10.07
C ARG A 146 -9.31 -5.92 -9.93
N THR A 147 -10.59 -5.93 -10.30
CA THR A 147 -11.43 -4.72 -10.28
C THR A 147 -12.17 -4.58 -8.94
N PRO A 148 -12.52 -3.34 -8.51
CA PRO A 148 -13.17 -3.11 -7.22
C PRO A 148 -14.51 -3.85 -7.04
N ASP A 149 -15.22 -4.11 -8.14
CA ASP A 149 -16.46 -4.91 -8.18
C ASP A 149 -16.23 -6.44 -8.01
N GLY A 150 -14.98 -6.86 -7.84
CA GLY A 150 -14.57 -8.25 -7.65
C GLY A 150 -14.32 -9.03 -8.95
N GLY A 151 -14.45 -8.39 -10.11
CA GLY A 151 -14.09 -8.95 -11.40
C GLY A 151 -12.61 -8.81 -11.76
N PHE A 152 -12.31 -8.96 -13.06
CA PHE A 152 -10.95 -8.79 -13.60
C PHE A 152 -10.95 -8.01 -14.91
N LEU A 153 -9.93 -7.17 -15.09
CA LEU A 153 -9.57 -6.50 -16.32
C LEU A 153 -8.29 -7.15 -16.88
N ILE A 154 -8.31 -7.58 -18.14
CA ILE A 154 -7.16 -8.20 -18.81
C ILE A 154 -6.76 -7.29 -19.95
N THR A 155 -5.47 -6.99 -20.08
CA THR A 155 -4.94 -6.18 -21.18
C THR A 155 -4.02 -6.97 -22.09
N GLY A 156 -3.74 -6.44 -23.28
CA GLY A 156 -2.77 -6.98 -24.21
C GLY A 156 -2.97 -6.44 -25.62
N SER A 157 -2.67 -7.27 -26.61
CA SER A 157 -2.85 -6.96 -28.04
C SER A 157 -3.73 -8.00 -28.75
N THR A 158 -4.50 -7.54 -29.73
CA THR A 158 -5.31 -8.40 -30.61
C THR A 158 -4.97 -8.15 -32.07
N PHE A 159 -4.93 -9.24 -32.84
CA PHE A 159 -4.84 -9.23 -34.30
C PHE A 159 -6.21 -9.53 -34.96
N SER A 160 -7.25 -9.74 -34.14
CA SER A 160 -8.60 -10.07 -34.60
C SER A 160 -9.56 -8.88 -34.62
N PHE A 161 -9.37 -7.92 -33.72
CA PHE A 161 -10.28 -6.79 -33.51
C PHE A 161 -9.55 -5.46 -33.73
N GLY A 162 -10.29 -4.42 -34.12
CA GLY A 162 -9.74 -3.10 -34.42
C GLY A 162 -9.48 -2.86 -35.92
N ASN A 163 -8.70 -1.83 -36.25
CA ASN A 163 -8.51 -1.33 -37.61
C ASN A 163 -7.03 -1.33 -38.07
N GLY A 164 -6.11 -1.81 -37.23
CA GLY A 164 -4.68 -1.78 -37.45
C GLY A 164 -4.05 -3.14 -37.81
N ALA A 165 -2.73 -3.20 -37.72
CA ALA A 165 -1.97 -4.45 -37.83
C ALA A 165 -2.15 -5.32 -36.57
N ASN A 166 -2.20 -4.67 -35.42
CA ASN A 166 -2.67 -5.13 -34.13
C ASN A 166 -3.16 -3.91 -33.37
N ASP A 167 -4.16 -4.10 -32.52
CA ASP A 167 -4.71 -3.06 -31.67
C ASP A 167 -4.56 -3.48 -30.19
N GLY A 168 -4.53 -2.51 -29.29
CA GLY A 168 -4.59 -2.75 -27.87
C GLY A 168 -5.95 -3.35 -27.50
N TRP A 169 -6.01 -4.39 -26.68
CA TRP A 169 -7.26 -5.07 -26.35
C TRP A 169 -7.45 -5.22 -24.86
N VAL A 170 -8.64 -4.83 -24.40
CA VAL A 170 -9.04 -4.95 -23.00
C VAL A 170 -10.28 -5.82 -22.89
N VAL A 171 -10.26 -6.73 -21.92
CA VAL A 171 -11.37 -7.63 -21.60
C VAL A 171 -11.74 -7.45 -20.13
N LYS A 172 -12.97 -7.03 -19.85
CA LYS A 172 -13.55 -6.98 -18.50
C LYS A 172 -14.41 -8.21 -18.24
N THR A 173 -14.30 -8.74 -17.04
CA THR A 173 -14.96 -9.97 -16.62
C THR A 173 -15.57 -9.86 -15.23
N ASP A 174 -16.55 -10.71 -14.94
CA ASP A 174 -17.04 -10.96 -13.58
C ASP A 174 -16.03 -11.79 -12.75
N ALA A 175 -16.31 -11.99 -11.46
CA ALA A 175 -15.44 -12.75 -10.54
C ALA A 175 -15.23 -14.24 -10.92
N ASP A 176 -16.07 -14.80 -11.79
CA ASP A 176 -15.97 -16.16 -12.32
C ASP A 176 -15.27 -16.19 -13.71
N GLY A 177 -14.73 -15.06 -14.16
CA GLY A 177 -14.13 -14.89 -15.48
C GLY A 177 -15.17 -14.97 -16.61
N ARG A 178 -16.41 -14.52 -16.42
CA ARG A 178 -17.34 -14.38 -17.55
C ARG A 178 -17.18 -13.00 -18.17
N LEU A 179 -17.05 -12.97 -19.49
CA LEU A 179 -16.98 -11.75 -20.27
C LEU A 179 -18.16 -10.81 -19.97
N GLU A 180 -17.85 -9.60 -19.53
CA GLU A 180 -18.80 -8.50 -19.39
C GLU A 180 -18.76 -7.63 -20.64
N TRP A 181 -17.56 -7.15 -20.99
CA TRP A 181 -17.30 -6.43 -22.24
C TRP A 181 -15.85 -6.63 -22.69
N SER A 182 -15.59 -6.34 -23.96
CA SER A 182 -14.24 -6.28 -24.51
C SER A 182 -14.16 -5.17 -25.54
N GLN A 183 -13.05 -4.43 -25.56
CA GLN A 183 -12.86 -3.32 -26.48
C GLN A 183 -11.42 -3.27 -27.00
N ALA A 184 -11.29 -3.00 -28.30
CA ALA A 184 -10.02 -2.72 -28.94
C ALA A 184 -9.81 -1.21 -29.02
N TYR A 185 -8.61 -0.77 -28.66
CA TYR A 185 -8.15 0.61 -28.69
C TYR A 185 -6.98 0.68 -29.67
N GLY A 186 -7.00 1.66 -30.56
CA GLY A 186 -5.95 1.88 -31.55
C GLY A 186 -6.51 2.47 -32.85
N GLY A 187 -5.65 2.54 -33.85
CA GLY A 187 -5.92 3.20 -35.12
C GLY A 187 -5.55 2.35 -36.34
N GLY A 188 -4.90 2.97 -37.32
CA GLY A 188 -4.47 2.27 -38.54
C GLY A 188 -3.09 1.62 -38.41
N GLY A 189 -2.40 1.84 -37.29
CA GLY A 189 -1.04 1.42 -36.99
C GLY A 189 -0.94 0.11 -36.22
N ALA A 190 0.10 -0.02 -35.40
CA ALA A 190 0.28 -1.10 -34.44
C ALA A 190 0.17 -0.52 -33.03
N ASP A 191 -0.77 -1.05 -32.26
CA ASP A 191 -1.11 -0.54 -30.93
C ASP A 191 -1.19 -1.71 -29.93
N ALA A 192 -0.81 -1.46 -28.68
CA ALA A 192 -0.86 -2.43 -27.59
C ALA A 192 -1.19 -1.74 -26.27
N ILE A 193 -1.92 -2.44 -25.40
CA ILE A 193 -2.06 -2.08 -23.98
C ILE A 193 -1.33 -3.15 -23.19
N ASP A 194 -0.26 -2.78 -22.51
CA ASP A 194 0.58 -3.69 -21.73
C ASP A 194 0.10 -3.83 -20.29
N ASN A 195 -0.54 -2.80 -19.72
CA ASN A 195 -1.00 -2.84 -18.34
C ASN A 195 -2.20 -1.90 -18.06
N ALA A 196 -2.79 -2.01 -16.86
CA ALA A 196 -3.86 -1.14 -16.37
C ALA A 196 -3.79 -0.92 -14.86
N ILE A 197 -4.22 0.26 -14.40
CA ILE A 197 -4.35 0.61 -12.98
C ILE A 197 -5.78 1.12 -12.74
N ALA A 198 -6.42 0.69 -11.64
CA ALA A 198 -7.68 1.30 -11.21
C ALA A 198 -7.42 2.67 -10.59
N VAL A 199 -8.10 3.71 -11.08
CA VAL A 199 -7.96 5.10 -10.63
C VAL A 199 -9.22 5.64 -9.95
N GLY A 200 -10.21 4.75 -9.75
CA GLY A 200 -11.48 5.02 -9.08
C GLY A 200 -12.27 3.72 -8.93
N GLU A 201 -13.50 3.81 -8.41
CA GLU A 201 -14.36 2.62 -8.23
C GLU A 201 -14.66 1.89 -9.54
N ASP A 202 -14.76 2.63 -10.65
CA ASP A 202 -15.08 2.10 -11.97
C ASP A 202 -14.40 2.92 -13.09
N GLU A 203 -13.13 3.27 -12.85
CA GLU A 203 -12.28 3.99 -13.81
C GLU A 203 -10.89 3.38 -13.83
N TYR A 204 -10.30 3.32 -15.03
CA TYR A 204 -9.02 2.66 -15.24
C TYR A 204 -8.10 3.52 -16.11
N MET A 205 -6.82 3.55 -15.75
CA MET A 205 -5.76 4.05 -16.63
C MET A 205 -5.09 2.87 -17.32
N LEU A 206 -5.02 2.91 -18.64
CA LEU A 206 -4.38 1.91 -19.49
C LEU A 206 -3.03 2.44 -19.96
N PHE A 207 -2.05 1.56 -20.08
CA PHE A 207 -0.69 1.92 -20.50
C PHE A 207 -0.19 0.97 -21.57
N GLY A 208 0.53 1.47 -22.56
CA GLY A 208 1.16 0.64 -23.58
C GLY A 208 1.89 1.48 -24.63
N ALA A 209 1.80 1.06 -25.89
CA ALA A 209 2.47 1.73 -27.01
C ALA A 209 1.57 1.84 -28.24
N THR A 210 1.74 2.90 -29.01
CA THR A 210 0.96 3.18 -30.23
C THR A 210 1.85 3.70 -31.36
N THR A 211 1.59 3.30 -32.60
CA THR A 211 2.09 4.01 -33.80
C THR A 211 0.97 4.74 -34.54
N SER A 212 -0.25 4.72 -34.00
CA SER A 212 -1.44 5.29 -34.60
C SER A 212 -1.60 6.76 -34.23
N ASP A 213 -1.38 7.08 -32.96
CA ASP A 213 -1.54 8.41 -32.40
C ASP A 213 -0.23 8.79 -31.73
N GLY A 214 0.59 9.63 -32.39
CA GLY A 214 1.98 9.79 -31.99
C GLY A 214 2.85 10.47 -33.04
N ALA A 215 4.09 10.77 -32.69
CA ALA A 215 5.09 11.33 -33.59
C ALA A 215 5.96 10.21 -34.19
N GLY A 216 5.60 9.75 -35.39
CA GLY A 216 6.49 8.88 -36.15
C GLY A 216 6.44 7.40 -35.73
N GLY A 217 7.30 6.98 -34.79
CA GLY A 217 7.49 5.60 -34.38
C GLY A 217 6.45 5.08 -33.39
N TYR A 218 6.83 4.13 -32.55
CA TYR A 218 6.05 3.81 -31.34
C TYR A 218 6.16 4.97 -30.34
N ASP A 219 5.08 5.32 -29.66
CA ASP A 219 5.07 6.26 -28.54
C ASP A 219 4.49 5.59 -27.29
N HIS A 220 4.88 6.07 -26.10
CA HIS A 220 4.20 5.69 -24.86
C HIS A 220 2.74 6.13 -24.95
N TRP A 221 1.82 5.22 -24.67
CA TRP A 221 0.39 5.48 -24.78
C TRP A 221 -0.29 5.31 -23.44
N MET A 222 -1.02 6.33 -23.02
CA MET A 222 -1.81 6.34 -21.79
C MET A 222 -3.26 6.65 -22.12
N ILE A 223 -4.21 5.86 -21.61
CA ILE A 223 -5.65 6.02 -21.90
C ILE A 223 -6.44 5.93 -20.60
N HIS A 224 -7.19 6.99 -20.30
CA HIS A 224 -8.16 6.97 -19.21
C HIS A 224 -9.50 6.49 -19.74
N ILE A 225 -10.03 5.41 -19.17
CA ILE A 225 -11.32 4.82 -19.53
C ILE A 225 -12.26 4.76 -18.33
N ASN A 226 -13.56 4.79 -18.61
CA ASN A 226 -14.58 4.46 -17.61
C ASN A 226 -14.83 2.93 -17.55
N GLY A 227 -15.70 2.53 -16.62
CA GLY A 227 -16.11 1.14 -16.38
C GLY A 227 -16.75 0.39 -17.53
N GLU A 228 -17.31 1.14 -18.49
CA GLU A 228 -17.91 0.59 -19.70
C GLU A 228 -16.90 0.45 -20.86
N GLY A 229 -15.64 0.84 -20.63
CA GLY A 229 -14.57 0.86 -21.63
C GLY A 229 -14.60 2.08 -22.54
N GLU A 230 -15.37 3.12 -22.21
CA GLU A 230 -15.38 4.35 -23.01
C GLU A 230 -14.16 5.21 -22.66
N VAL A 231 -13.48 5.72 -23.69
CA VAL A 231 -12.34 6.62 -23.53
C VAL A 231 -12.80 7.97 -22.98
N ILE A 232 -12.28 8.32 -21.81
CA ILE A 232 -12.40 9.64 -21.19
C ILE A 232 -11.36 10.58 -21.80
N ASN A 233 -10.10 10.13 -21.85
CA ASN A 233 -8.99 10.87 -22.47
C ASN A 233 -7.85 9.93 -22.88
N GLU A 234 -6.95 10.41 -23.74
CA GLU A 234 -5.77 9.67 -24.20
C GLU A 234 -4.59 10.62 -24.40
N TRP A 235 -3.39 10.12 -24.11
CA TRP A 235 -2.14 10.88 -24.19
C TRP A 235 -1.01 10.01 -24.73
N THR A 236 -0.07 10.67 -25.40
CA THR A 236 1.03 10.02 -26.09
C THR A 236 2.33 10.75 -25.74
N TYR A 237 3.38 10.01 -25.36
CA TYR A 237 4.66 10.57 -24.95
C TYR A 237 5.81 9.91 -25.73
N GLY A 238 6.59 10.72 -26.46
CA GLY A 238 7.73 10.24 -27.24
C GLY A 238 8.18 11.24 -28.32
N GLY A 239 9.25 10.88 -29.02
CA GLY A 239 9.92 11.66 -30.07
C GLY A 239 9.40 11.33 -31.47
N GLU A 240 10.19 11.58 -32.53
CA GLU A 240 9.84 11.14 -33.90
C GLU A 240 10.14 9.65 -34.17
N ASN A 241 10.73 8.95 -33.19
CA ASN A 241 11.27 7.60 -33.29
C ASN A 241 10.53 6.67 -32.31
N ASN A 242 11.12 5.53 -31.95
CA ASN A 242 10.47 4.55 -31.10
C ASN A 242 10.70 4.83 -29.61
N ASP A 243 9.60 5.03 -28.90
CA ASP A 243 9.47 5.15 -27.46
C ASP A 243 8.48 4.06 -26.99
N HIS A 244 8.94 3.11 -26.17
CA HIS A 244 8.10 2.02 -25.66
C HIS A 244 7.94 2.14 -24.16
N CYS A 245 6.71 1.97 -23.66
CA CYS A 245 6.41 1.83 -22.22
C CYS A 245 6.30 0.35 -21.91
N TYR A 246 7.01 -0.13 -20.89
CA TYR A 246 7.01 -1.54 -20.50
C TYR A 246 6.55 -1.77 -19.05
N GLY A 247 6.78 -0.79 -18.18
CA GLY A 247 6.41 -0.88 -16.77
C GLY A 247 5.87 0.44 -16.25
N GLN A 248 5.04 0.36 -15.22
CA GLN A 248 4.38 1.51 -14.63
C GLN A 248 3.91 1.23 -13.20
N ILE A 249 3.80 2.30 -12.40
CA ILE A 249 3.17 2.29 -11.08
C ILE A 249 2.38 3.59 -10.86
N LEU A 250 1.44 3.56 -9.93
CA LEU A 250 0.89 4.74 -9.27
C LEU A 250 1.64 4.92 -7.96
N ASN A 251 2.31 6.05 -7.77
CA ASN A 251 3.08 6.33 -6.57
C ASN A 251 2.20 6.86 -5.42
N GLN A 252 2.78 7.04 -4.23
CA GLN A 252 2.11 7.58 -3.04
C GLN A 252 1.58 9.03 -3.18
N GLU A 253 1.98 9.75 -4.24
CA GLU A 253 1.51 11.11 -4.54
C GLU A 253 0.45 11.14 -5.66
N ASP A 254 -0.16 9.99 -5.98
CA ASP A 254 -1.14 9.81 -7.06
C ASP A 254 -0.61 10.21 -8.46
N GLN A 255 0.69 9.99 -8.69
CA GLN A 255 1.35 10.21 -9.98
C GLN A 255 1.72 8.89 -10.64
N PHE A 256 1.56 8.83 -11.95
CA PHE A 256 1.99 7.69 -12.75
C PHE A 256 3.47 7.80 -13.06
N ILE A 257 4.21 6.76 -12.70
CA ILE A 257 5.60 6.60 -13.08
C ILE A 257 5.64 5.58 -14.21
N LEU A 258 6.11 6.02 -15.38
CA LEU A 258 6.17 5.22 -16.61
C LEU A 258 7.63 4.95 -16.95
N VAL A 259 7.99 3.69 -17.19
CA VAL A 259 9.34 3.29 -17.57
C VAL A 259 9.37 2.50 -18.86
N GLY A 260 10.43 2.68 -19.62
CA GLY A 260 10.68 1.88 -20.81
C GLY A 260 11.89 2.35 -21.58
N THR A 261 11.79 2.41 -22.91
CA THR A 261 12.88 2.82 -23.79
C THR A 261 12.54 4.00 -24.67
N THR A 262 13.56 4.76 -25.07
CA THR A 262 13.47 5.87 -26.03
C THR A 262 14.61 5.78 -27.06
N ASP A 263 14.32 6.02 -28.35
CA ASP A 263 15.32 6.22 -29.41
C ASP A 263 15.42 7.72 -29.75
N GLN A 264 16.26 8.45 -29.03
CA GLN A 264 16.29 9.92 -29.18
C GLN A 264 16.83 10.39 -30.53
N ASP A 265 17.82 9.67 -31.08
CA ASP A 265 18.61 10.10 -32.23
C ASP A 265 18.19 9.42 -33.55
N GLY A 266 17.25 8.47 -33.50
CA GLY A 266 16.79 7.69 -34.65
C GLY A 266 17.88 6.77 -35.20
N ASN A 267 18.82 6.38 -34.34
CA ASN A 267 19.97 5.55 -34.66
C ASN A 267 19.79 4.09 -34.23
N GLU A 268 18.59 3.73 -33.73
CA GLU A 268 18.26 2.43 -33.12
C GLU A 268 19.17 2.09 -31.92
N GLN A 269 19.65 3.11 -31.21
CA GLN A 269 20.26 3.00 -29.89
C GLN A 269 19.23 3.47 -28.86
N TYR A 270 18.76 2.53 -28.04
CA TYR A 270 17.71 2.80 -27.07
C TYR A 270 18.31 3.15 -25.71
N ASP A 271 17.82 4.22 -25.08
CA ASP A 271 18.12 4.56 -23.69
C ASP A 271 16.91 4.25 -22.81
N VAL A 272 17.12 4.10 -21.49
CA VAL A 272 15.98 4.01 -20.56
C VAL A 272 15.36 5.38 -20.42
N VAL A 273 14.04 5.44 -20.49
CA VAL A 273 13.25 6.63 -20.14
C VAL A 273 12.36 6.34 -18.94
N MET A 274 12.31 7.28 -18.01
CA MET A 274 11.40 7.31 -16.88
C MET A 274 10.62 8.62 -16.91
N ARG A 275 9.29 8.57 -16.84
CA ARG A 275 8.41 9.74 -16.86
C ARG A 275 7.53 9.74 -15.63
N CYS A 276 7.25 10.93 -15.11
CA CYS A 276 6.22 11.14 -14.11
C CYS A 276 5.11 11.99 -14.71
N VAL A 277 3.88 11.50 -14.60
CA VAL A 277 2.70 12.05 -15.25
C VAL A 277 1.55 12.07 -14.25
N ASN A 278 0.78 13.16 -14.20
CA ASN A 278 -0.43 13.21 -13.38
C ASN A 278 -1.65 12.60 -14.09
N ILE A 279 -2.79 12.52 -13.39
CA ILE A 279 -4.05 11.99 -13.93
C ILE A 279 -4.61 12.78 -15.12
N GLU A 280 -4.29 14.07 -15.22
CA GLU A 280 -4.64 14.90 -16.38
C GLU A 280 -3.69 14.72 -17.58
N GLY A 281 -2.70 13.84 -17.47
CA GLY A 281 -1.70 13.52 -18.49
C GLY A 281 -0.64 14.59 -18.71
N GLU A 282 -0.48 15.52 -17.77
CA GLU A 282 0.64 16.46 -17.75
C GLU A 282 1.92 15.74 -17.31
N GLU A 283 2.94 15.78 -18.16
CA GLU A 283 4.27 15.31 -17.79
C GLU A 283 4.89 16.29 -16.80
N LEU A 284 5.05 15.85 -15.55
CA LEU A 284 5.64 16.63 -14.46
C LEU A 284 7.17 16.68 -14.63
N TRP A 285 7.77 15.54 -14.99
CA TRP A 285 9.18 15.42 -15.32
C TRP A 285 9.46 14.14 -16.12
N ASN A 286 10.61 14.11 -16.79
CA ASN A 286 11.18 12.89 -17.36
C ASN A 286 12.69 12.81 -17.07
N ARG A 287 13.24 11.59 -17.12
CA ARG A 287 14.65 11.26 -16.98
C ARG A 287 15.04 10.23 -18.02
N ILE A 288 16.30 10.32 -18.45
CA ILE A 288 16.90 9.41 -19.41
C ILE A 288 18.18 8.87 -18.79
N TYR A 289 18.32 7.55 -18.80
CA TYR A 289 19.49 6.87 -18.31
C TYR A 289 20.18 6.18 -19.48
N GLU A 290 21.32 6.75 -19.86
CA GLU A 290 22.12 6.35 -21.02
C GLU A 290 23.22 5.37 -20.61
N GLY A 291 23.55 4.43 -21.50
CA GLY A 291 24.70 3.54 -21.37
C GLY A 291 25.59 3.51 -22.61
N GLU A 292 26.57 2.60 -22.64
CA GLU A 292 27.40 2.37 -23.84
C GLU A 292 26.71 1.44 -24.87
N ALA A 293 25.48 0.98 -24.60
CA ALA A 293 24.80 -0.07 -25.35
C ALA A 293 23.35 0.31 -25.70
N ASN A 294 22.45 -0.68 -25.78
CA ASN A 294 21.01 -0.46 -25.77
C ASN A 294 20.50 -0.77 -24.37
N GLU A 295 19.85 0.19 -23.76
CA GLU A 295 19.30 0.12 -22.43
C GLU A 295 17.78 -0.03 -22.50
N ARG A 296 17.25 -0.94 -21.69
CA ARG A 296 15.83 -1.28 -21.61
C ARG A 296 15.42 -1.36 -20.15
N CYS A 297 14.24 -0.83 -19.83
CA CYS A 297 13.62 -0.96 -18.52
C CYS A 297 12.26 -1.62 -18.68
N PHE A 298 11.97 -2.62 -17.86
CA PHE A 298 10.76 -3.43 -17.97
C PHE A 298 9.87 -3.36 -16.72
N GLY A 299 10.46 -3.04 -15.56
CA GLY A 299 9.74 -2.97 -14.30
C GLY A 299 10.20 -1.79 -13.46
N VAL A 300 9.28 -1.26 -12.65
CA VAL A 300 9.55 -0.20 -11.68
C VAL A 300 8.73 -0.46 -10.42
N VAL A 301 9.30 -0.14 -9.26
CA VAL A 301 8.58 -0.13 -7.98
C VAL A 301 8.98 1.09 -7.17
N GLU A 302 8.03 1.69 -6.47
CA GLU A 302 8.30 2.75 -5.49
C GLU A 302 8.85 2.13 -4.21
N THR A 303 9.79 2.83 -3.60
CA THR A 303 10.48 2.39 -2.38
C THR A 303 9.84 2.99 -1.12
N VAL A 304 9.81 2.23 -0.02
CA VAL A 304 9.29 2.67 1.31
C VAL A 304 9.89 3.98 1.83
N ASN A 305 11.10 4.35 1.39
CA ASN A 305 11.79 5.57 1.80
C ASN A 305 11.89 6.61 0.67
N SER A 306 10.94 6.56 -0.27
CA SER A 306 10.80 7.47 -1.41
C SER A 306 11.85 7.26 -2.52
N GLY A 307 11.41 7.44 -3.77
CA GLY A 307 12.17 7.08 -4.97
C GLY A 307 11.88 5.67 -5.48
N TYR A 308 12.64 5.21 -6.46
CA TYR A 308 12.24 4.07 -7.28
C TYR A 308 13.37 3.10 -7.54
N LEU A 309 13.03 1.82 -7.64
CA LEU A 309 13.92 0.80 -8.19
C LEU A 309 13.41 0.40 -9.58
N LEU A 310 14.29 0.49 -10.57
CA LEU A 310 14.04 0.13 -11.96
C LEU A 310 14.77 -1.18 -12.26
N ALA A 311 14.10 -2.08 -12.98
CA ALA A 311 14.66 -3.35 -13.40
C ALA A 311 14.58 -3.50 -14.92
N GLY A 312 15.71 -3.84 -15.53
CA GLY A 312 15.89 -3.82 -16.96
C GLY A 312 17.10 -4.63 -17.44
N ALA A 313 17.62 -4.23 -18.59
CA ALA A 313 18.81 -4.80 -19.19
C ALA A 313 19.63 -3.75 -19.96
N THR A 314 20.94 -3.91 -20.00
CA THR A 314 21.87 -3.15 -20.84
C THR A 314 22.66 -4.10 -21.72
N GLY A 315 22.82 -3.80 -23.01
CA GLY A 315 23.63 -4.61 -23.91
C GLY A 315 23.26 -4.43 -25.38
N PRO A 316 23.77 -5.27 -26.30
CA PRO A 316 23.33 -5.21 -27.68
C PRO A 316 21.82 -5.47 -27.76
N TYR A 317 21.17 -4.91 -28.79
CA TYR A 317 19.73 -5.01 -29.01
C TYR A 317 19.17 -6.45 -28.94
N THR A 318 19.99 -7.45 -29.25
CA THR A 318 19.62 -8.86 -29.07
C THR A 318 19.86 -9.32 -27.64
N ASP A 319 18.86 -9.92 -27.02
CA ASP A 319 18.94 -10.49 -25.65
C ASP A 319 20.08 -11.49 -25.47
N GLU A 320 20.67 -12.03 -26.54
CA GLU A 320 21.71 -13.05 -26.49
C GLU A 320 22.98 -12.64 -25.71
N ASN A 321 23.25 -11.34 -25.53
CA ASN A 321 24.41 -10.81 -24.78
C ASN A 321 24.05 -9.56 -23.93
N ALA A 322 22.79 -9.35 -23.58
CA ALA A 322 22.43 -8.29 -22.63
C ALA A 322 22.78 -8.72 -21.20
N ASP A 323 23.03 -7.78 -20.31
CA ASP A 323 23.18 -8.01 -18.88
C ASP A 323 22.01 -7.34 -18.16
N ASN A 324 21.58 -7.88 -17.00
CA ASN A 324 20.57 -7.22 -16.19
C ASN A 324 21.07 -5.85 -15.75
N TRP A 325 20.20 -4.84 -15.79
CA TRP A 325 20.53 -3.50 -15.30
C TRP A 325 19.47 -3.04 -14.31
N ILE A 326 19.91 -2.76 -13.09
CA ILE A 326 19.06 -2.35 -11.98
C ILE A 326 19.48 -0.94 -11.59
N ILE A 327 18.55 0.00 -11.56
CA ILE A 327 18.84 1.41 -11.26
C ILE A 327 18.01 1.80 -10.06
N ARG A 328 18.66 2.38 -9.06
CA ARG A 328 17.99 3.08 -7.97
C ARG A 328 18.01 4.57 -8.22
N THR A 329 16.86 5.21 -8.01
CA THR A 329 16.74 6.66 -8.06
C THR A 329 16.19 7.23 -6.76
N ASP A 330 16.37 8.51 -6.50
CA ASP A 330 15.55 9.23 -5.52
C ASP A 330 14.12 9.50 -6.07
N ALA A 331 13.30 10.24 -5.31
CA ALA A 331 11.93 10.60 -5.67
C ALA A 331 11.83 11.50 -6.92
N ASP A 332 12.90 12.26 -7.22
CA ASP A 332 12.98 13.13 -8.39
C ASP A 332 13.49 12.38 -9.64
N GLY A 333 13.81 11.10 -9.52
CA GLY A 333 14.35 10.26 -10.58
C GLY A 333 15.87 10.42 -10.77
N GLU A 334 16.59 11.05 -9.85
CA GLU A 334 18.05 11.13 -9.94
C GLU A 334 18.70 9.82 -9.48
N VAL A 335 19.67 9.31 -10.26
CA VAL A 335 20.33 8.03 -9.96
C VAL A 335 21.12 8.13 -8.66
N LEU A 336 20.81 7.25 -7.71
CA LEU A 336 21.59 7.05 -6.49
C LEU A 336 22.72 6.05 -6.74
N TRP A 337 22.40 4.94 -7.40
CA TRP A 337 23.34 3.92 -7.84
C TRP A 337 22.70 3.08 -8.96
N ASP A 338 23.52 2.39 -9.73
CA ASP A 338 23.07 1.35 -10.66
C ASP A 338 23.98 0.10 -10.56
N LEU A 339 23.41 -1.04 -10.92
CA LEU A 339 24.05 -2.35 -10.88
C LEU A 339 23.82 -3.08 -12.20
N THR A 340 24.90 -3.52 -12.81
CA THR A 340 24.85 -4.47 -13.93
C THR A 340 25.18 -5.87 -13.43
N TYR A 341 24.34 -6.85 -13.79
CA TYR A 341 24.54 -8.25 -13.44
C TYR A 341 24.35 -9.16 -14.66
N GLY A 342 25.43 -9.80 -15.07
CA GLY A 342 25.43 -10.81 -16.13
C GLY A 342 26.86 -11.31 -16.42
N GLU A 343 26.97 -12.35 -17.24
CA GLU A 343 28.26 -12.87 -17.71
C GLU A 343 28.39 -12.74 -19.24
N ASP A 344 29.02 -13.70 -19.92
CA ASP A 344 29.25 -13.65 -21.37
C ASP A 344 27.96 -13.90 -22.20
N ARG A 345 26.80 -14.05 -21.57
CA ARG A 345 25.54 -14.45 -22.20
C ARG A 345 24.38 -13.61 -21.69
N GLY A 346 23.30 -13.59 -22.46
CA GLY A 346 22.10 -12.83 -22.21
C GLY A 346 21.45 -13.01 -20.84
N ASP A 347 21.15 -11.92 -20.16
CA ASP A 347 20.43 -11.85 -18.91
C ASP A 347 19.49 -10.64 -18.94
N VAL A 348 18.21 -10.83 -18.59
CA VAL A 348 17.20 -9.77 -18.62
C VAL A 348 16.29 -9.89 -17.41
N THR A 349 16.15 -8.80 -16.64
CA THR A 349 15.13 -8.68 -15.59
C THR A 349 13.85 -8.06 -16.15
N ARG A 350 12.70 -8.53 -15.65
CA ARG A 350 11.38 -8.04 -16.06
C ARG A 350 10.53 -7.58 -14.88
N GLY A 351 10.30 -8.48 -13.92
CA GLY A 351 9.51 -8.18 -12.74
C GLY A 351 10.38 -7.65 -11.60
N VAL A 352 9.88 -6.67 -10.86
CA VAL A 352 10.52 -6.13 -9.66
C VAL A 352 9.45 -5.81 -8.63
N ILE A 353 9.73 -6.14 -7.37
CA ILE A 353 8.93 -5.72 -6.22
C ILE A 353 9.84 -5.29 -5.08
N GLN A 354 9.32 -4.39 -4.25
CA GLN A 354 9.84 -4.21 -2.91
C GLN A 354 9.21 -5.26 -2.00
N THR A 355 10.04 -5.90 -1.17
CA THR A 355 9.58 -6.92 -0.24
C THR A 355 9.29 -6.34 1.14
N THR A 356 8.47 -7.03 1.95
CA THR A 356 8.03 -6.59 3.29
C THR A 356 9.16 -6.42 4.29
N ASP A 357 10.27 -7.17 4.10
CA ASP A 357 11.52 -7.00 4.83
C ASP A 357 12.32 -5.72 4.43
N GLY A 358 11.79 -4.96 3.48
CA GLY A 358 12.33 -3.71 2.94
C GLY A 358 13.35 -3.87 1.82
N GLY A 359 13.76 -5.10 1.50
CA GLY A 359 14.64 -5.38 0.38
C GLY A 359 13.87 -5.40 -0.93
N PHE A 360 14.47 -5.99 -1.95
CA PHE A 360 13.84 -6.10 -3.27
C PHE A 360 13.96 -7.52 -3.81
N ALA A 361 13.01 -7.90 -4.65
CA ALA A 361 13.08 -9.11 -5.45
C ALA A 361 12.94 -8.76 -6.93
N VAL A 362 13.82 -9.31 -7.76
CA VAL A 362 13.78 -9.14 -9.22
C VAL A 362 13.73 -10.51 -9.90
N ILE A 363 12.85 -10.65 -10.89
CA ILE A 363 12.69 -11.87 -11.68
C ILE A 363 12.93 -11.59 -13.16
N GLY A 364 13.52 -12.56 -13.85
CA GLY A 364 13.77 -12.50 -15.28
C GLY A 364 14.23 -13.84 -15.83
N TRP A 365 15.15 -13.79 -16.78
CA TRP A 365 15.85 -14.97 -17.27
C TRP A 365 17.34 -14.73 -17.43
N SER A 366 18.10 -15.81 -17.32
CA SER A 366 19.55 -15.82 -17.51
C SER A 366 19.99 -16.97 -18.41
N TYR A 367 20.82 -16.68 -19.41
CA TYR A 367 21.56 -17.67 -20.21
C TYR A 367 22.97 -17.93 -19.66
N SER A 368 23.42 -17.07 -18.74
CA SER A 368 24.73 -17.10 -18.09
C SER A 368 24.84 -18.19 -17.03
N PHE A 369 23.75 -18.49 -16.32
CA PHE A 369 23.73 -19.46 -15.23
C PHE A 369 23.08 -20.80 -15.64
N GLY A 370 23.51 -21.91 -15.01
CA GLY A 370 22.96 -23.24 -15.26
C GLY A 370 23.58 -24.04 -16.42
N ASN A 371 22.76 -24.79 -17.17
CA ASN A 371 23.19 -25.75 -18.20
C ASN A 371 23.49 -25.11 -19.57
N GLY A 372 23.38 -23.79 -19.67
CA GLY A 372 23.63 -23.02 -20.88
C GLY A 372 22.43 -22.82 -21.80
N GLU A 373 21.22 -23.07 -21.30
CA GLU A 373 19.91 -22.66 -21.84
C GLU A 373 19.31 -21.63 -20.87
N GLY A 374 18.33 -20.82 -21.30
CA GLY A 374 17.77 -19.75 -20.48
C GLY A 374 17.02 -20.28 -19.27
N GLN A 375 17.39 -19.88 -18.06
CA GLN A 375 16.68 -20.25 -16.82
C GLN A 375 15.94 -19.03 -16.26
N ALA A 376 14.80 -19.25 -15.60
CA ALA A 376 14.18 -18.17 -14.85
C ALA A 376 15.10 -17.81 -13.68
N TRP A 377 15.55 -16.56 -13.65
CA TRP A 377 16.52 -16.07 -12.69
C TRP A 377 15.84 -15.14 -11.70
N LEU A 378 15.97 -15.45 -10.42
CA LEU A 378 15.46 -14.67 -9.31
C LEU A 378 16.62 -14.19 -8.46
N ALA A 379 16.61 -12.91 -8.07
CA ALA A 379 17.52 -12.38 -7.08
C ALA A 379 16.77 -11.66 -5.97
N LYS A 380 17.19 -11.92 -4.72
CA LYS A 380 16.86 -11.11 -3.56
C LYS A 380 18.00 -10.13 -3.33
N ILE A 381 17.66 -8.86 -3.32
CA ILE A 381 18.57 -7.74 -3.15
C ILE A 381 18.30 -7.13 -1.78
N ASP A 382 19.38 -6.79 -1.09
CA ASP A 382 19.32 -6.24 0.25
C ASP A 382 18.65 -4.86 0.28
N THR A 383 18.12 -4.48 1.44
CA THR A 383 17.63 -3.12 1.69
C THR A 383 18.79 -2.14 1.50
N GLU A 384 18.63 -1.14 0.64
CA GLU A 384 19.77 -0.35 0.16
C GLU A 384 20.45 0.54 1.20
N LEU A 385 19.76 0.94 2.27
CA LEU A 385 20.26 2.00 3.14
C LEU A 385 19.71 1.79 4.54
N THR A 386 20.35 0.92 5.31
CA THR A 386 19.98 0.73 6.71
C THR A 386 20.98 1.37 7.64
N GLY A 387 20.46 2.06 8.65
CA GLY A 387 21.19 2.42 9.84
C GLY A 387 20.66 1.62 11.02
N VAL A 388 21.16 1.93 12.21
CA VAL A 388 20.69 1.32 13.46
C VAL A 388 19.87 2.35 14.23
N LEU A 389 18.64 2.01 14.58
CA LEU A 389 17.91 2.73 15.62
C LEU A 389 18.02 1.93 16.91
N ASP A 390 18.48 2.58 17.97
CA ASP A 390 18.52 1.93 19.27
C ASP A 390 18.15 2.89 20.38
N GLY A 391 18.06 2.37 21.59
CA GLY A 391 18.04 3.21 22.76
C GLY A 391 17.24 2.59 23.88
N PHE A 392 16.59 3.44 24.68
CA PHE A 392 16.02 3.01 25.94
C PHE A 392 14.64 3.59 26.18
N VAL A 393 13.77 2.82 26.82
CA VAL A 393 12.47 3.29 27.32
C VAL A 393 12.46 3.27 28.84
N PHE A 394 12.05 4.39 29.45
CA PHE A 394 11.91 4.53 30.89
C PHE A 394 10.54 5.08 31.28
N ASP A 395 10.06 4.69 32.46
CA ASP A 395 9.02 5.44 33.17
C ASP A 395 9.57 6.81 33.59
N ARG A 396 8.89 7.90 33.20
CA ARG A 396 9.27 9.27 33.55
C ARG A 396 9.30 9.54 35.05
N ILE A 397 8.44 8.91 35.85
CA ILE A 397 8.29 9.20 37.29
C ILE A 397 9.30 8.39 38.11
N GLY A 398 9.44 7.09 37.85
CA GLY A 398 10.34 6.19 38.58
C GLY A 398 11.74 6.08 38.01
N ASN A 399 11.97 6.55 36.76
CA ASN A 399 13.19 6.35 35.99
C ASN A 399 13.62 4.87 35.97
N GLN A 400 12.63 3.96 36.00
CA GLN A 400 12.83 2.52 35.87
C GLN A 400 12.72 2.17 34.38
N PRO A 401 13.54 1.22 33.88
CA PRO A 401 13.38 0.70 32.54
C PRO A 401 12.03 0.01 32.38
N LEU A 402 11.48 0.08 31.16
CA LEU A 402 10.21 -0.58 30.81
C LEU A 402 10.46 -1.73 29.84
N ASP A 403 10.02 -2.93 30.24
CA ASP A 403 10.07 -4.17 29.46
C ASP A 403 8.85 -4.30 28.55
N GLY A 404 9.03 -4.90 27.37
CA GLY A 404 7.97 -5.20 26.42
C GLY A 404 7.29 -3.97 25.81
N VAL A 405 7.98 -2.82 25.75
CA VAL A 405 7.47 -1.63 25.06
C VAL A 405 7.61 -1.85 23.57
N PHE A 406 6.50 -1.77 22.85
CA PHE A 406 6.47 -1.86 21.40
C PHE A 406 6.91 -0.51 20.81
N VAL A 407 8.03 -0.51 20.08
CA VAL A 407 8.58 0.65 19.40
C VAL A 407 8.44 0.43 17.90
N GLU A 408 7.86 1.39 17.20
CA GLU A 408 7.56 1.30 15.77
C GLU A 408 7.92 2.60 15.05
N THR A 409 8.45 2.50 13.82
CA THR A 409 8.74 3.64 12.93
C THR A 409 7.57 3.92 11.98
N THR A 410 7.53 5.11 11.39
CA THR A 410 6.54 5.45 10.33
C THR A 410 6.57 4.48 9.15
N PHE A 411 7.72 3.82 8.91
CA PHE A 411 7.88 2.83 7.85
C PHE A 411 7.48 1.40 8.26
N GLY A 412 6.82 1.23 9.42
CA GLY A 412 6.31 -0.06 9.90
C GLY A 412 7.36 -0.99 10.52
N GLN A 413 8.62 -0.55 10.63
CA GLN A 413 9.65 -1.35 11.30
C GLN A 413 9.45 -1.27 12.81
N SER A 414 9.42 -2.42 13.48
CA SER A 414 9.11 -2.47 14.91
C SER A 414 9.98 -3.44 15.69
N THR A 415 10.05 -3.21 17.00
CA THR A 415 10.79 -4.01 17.97
C THR A 415 10.13 -3.93 19.35
N GLN A 416 10.60 -4.73 20.31
CA GLN A 416 10.19 -4.63 21.71
C GLN A 416 11.39 -4.40 22.61
N SER A 417 11.22 -3.55 23.62
CA SER A 417 12.25 -3.36 24.64
C SER A 417 12.42 -4.58 25.54
N ASP A 418 13.63 -4.79 26.03
CA ASP A 418 13.98 -5.85 26.98
C ASP A 418 13.79 -5.44 28.46
N GLU A 419 14.15 -6.33 29.39
CA GLU A 419 14.05 -6.10 30.84
C GLU A 419 14.87 -4.88 31.33
N GLU A 420 15.92 -4.48 30.59
CA GLU A 420 16.73 -3.29 30.85
C GLU A 420 16.18 -2.04 30.14
N GLY A 421 15.04 -2.17 29.45
CA GLY A 421 14.37 -1.14 28.69
C GLY A 421 15.07 -0.83 27.37
N TYR A 422 16.08 -1.61 26.99
CA TYR A 422 16.81 -1.43 25.74
C TYR A 422 16.02 -1.98 24.58
N TRP A 423 16.02 -1.27 23.46
CA TRP A 423 15.41 -1.70 22.20
C TRP A 423 16.36 -1.39 21.05
N ILE A 424 16.24 -2.17 19.97
CA ILE A 424 17.03 -2.00 18.76
C ILE A 424 16.24 -2.43 17.53
N ILE A 425 16.40 -1.64 16.46
CA ILE A 425 16.08 -1.97 15.06
C ILE A 425 17.43 -1.86 14.34
N ASP A 426 18.06 -3.01 14.09
CA ASP A 426 19.43 -3.12 13.57
C ASP A 426 19.53 -2.82 12.06
N ARG A 427 18.38 -2.78 11.38
CA ARG A 427 18.26 -2.54 9.94
C ARG A 427 17.20 -1.49 9.61
N ALA A 428 17.25 -0.34 10.29
CA ALA A 428 16.24 0.71 10.12
C ALA A 428 16.44 1.49 8.80
N TYR A 429 15.37 1.78 8.06
CA TYR A 429 15.44 2.49 6.79
C TYR A 429 15.97 3.92 6.98
N ALA A 430 16.93 4.31 6.14
CA ALA A 430 17.39 5.68 6.05
C ALA A 430 16.29 6.60 5.49
N GLY A 431 16.21 7.82 6.02
CA GLY A 431 15.18 8.80 5.70
C GLY A 431 14.71 9.57 6.93
N GLU A 432 13.71 10.44 6.73
CA GLU A 432 12.98 11.08 7.83
C GLU A 432 11.86 10.16 8.33
N PHE A 433 11.72 10.03 9.65
CA PHE A 433 10.68 9.20 10.25
C PHE A 433 10.20 9.75 11.58
N GLU A 434 9.04 9.27 11.98
CA GLU A 434 8.56 9.32 13.35
C GLU A 434 8.72 7.96 14.01
N MET A 435 8.85 7.96 15.33
CA MET A 435 8.86 6.74 16.12
C MET A 435 7.83 6.80 17.22
N THR A 436 7.02 5.76 17.36
CA THR A 436 6.03 5.62 18.42
C THR A 436 6.42 4.50 19.38
N ALA A 437 6.47 4.81 20.67
CA ALA A 437 6.58 3.83 21.75
C ALA A 437 5.22 3.63 22.42
N SER A 438 4.79 2.37 22.57
CA SER A 438 3.51 2.00 23.16
C SER A 438 3.64 0.78 24.08
N VAL A 439 2.98 0.85 25.25
CA VAL A 439 2.89 -0.27 26.19
C VAL A 439 1.65 -0.08 27.06
N PRO A 440 0.91 -1.16 27.39
CA PRO A 440 -0.26 -1.05 28.26
C PRO A 440 0.06 -0.38 29.60
N GLY A 441 -0.77 0.59 30.00
CA GLY A 441 -0.60 1.33 31.27
C GLY A 441 0.20 2.64 31.17
N PHE A 442 0.65 3.01 29.97
CA PHE A 442 1.35 4.26 29.66
C PHE A 442 0.69 4.95 28.46
N ASN A 443 0.88 6.27 28.32
CA ASN A 443 0.49 6.99 27.12
C ASN A 443 1.46 6.67 25.99
N ASN A 444 0.95 6.48 24.77
CA ASN A 444 1.79 6.39 23.58
C ASN A 444 2.63 7.66 23.44
N MET A 445 3.89 7.50 23.07
CA MET A 445 4.81 8.61 22.85
C MET A 445 5.34 8.54 21.43
N THR A 446 4.98 9.53 20.62
CA THR A 446 5.48 9.69 19.26
C THR A 446 6.54 10.80 19.22
N MET A 447 7.66 10.53 18.57
CA MET A 447 8.75 11.48 18.35
C MET A 447 8.99 11.62 16.85
N GLY A 448 8.68 12.78 16.29
CA GLY A 448 8.92 13.10 14.89
C GLY A 448 10.18 13.95 14.65
N GLY A 449 10.48 14.20 13.38
CA GLY A 449 11.64 14.98 12.95
C GLY A 449 12.98 14.28 13.19
N LEU A 450 12.97 12.94 13.23
CA LEU A 450 14.18 12.14 13.23
C LEU A 450 14.62 11.90 11.79
N ALA A 451 15.92 11.88 11.57
CA ALA A 451 16.52 11.51 10.29
C ALA A 451 17.63 10.50 10.55
N LEU A 452 17.66 9.42 9.77
CA LEU A 452 18.67 8.39 9.80
C LEU A 452 19.37 8.39 8.45
N GLU A 453 20.67 8.60 8.48
CA GLU A 453 21.52 8.40 7.30
C GLU A 453 21.91 6.92 7.22
N ALA A 454 22.19 6.43 6.02
CA ALA A 454 22.65 5.06 5.83
C ALA A 454 23.93 4.78 6.62
N GLU A 455 24.03 3.58 7.21
CA GLU A 455 25.12 3.14 8.07
C GLU A 455 25.31 3.95 9.38
N ASP A 456 24.44 4.94 9.67
CA ASP A 456 24.50 5.71 10.91
C ASP A 456 23.75 4.99 12.05
N THR A 457 23.94 5.46 13.29
CA THR A 457 23.19 4.99 14.45
C THR A 457 22.52 6.17 15.15
N VAL A 458 21.20 6.13 15.24
CA VAL A 458 20.41 7.12 15.97
C VAL A 458 19.85 6.49 17.24
N SER A 459 20.35 6.97 18.39
CA SER A 459 19.88 6.52 19.69
C SER A 459 18.76 7.40 20.24
N VAL A 460 17.61 6.80 20.57
CA VAL A 460 16.42 7.49 21.07
C VAL A 460 16.08 7.05 22.50
N ILE A 461 15.73 8.00 23.35
CA ILE A 461 15.29 7.72 24.72
C ILE A 461 13.84 8.14 24.88
N PHE A 462 12.95 7.15 25.02
CA PHE A 462 11.55 7.37 25.38
C PHE A 462 11.40 7.49 26.89
N ARG A 463 10.65 8.52 27.33
CA ARG A 463 10.30 8.73 28.74
C ARG A 463 8.79 8.69 28.90
N MET A 464 8.25 7.48 28.94
CA MET A 464 6.81 7.25 28.94
C MET A 464 6.16 7.82 30.20
N THR A 465 5.00 8.45 30.01
CA THR A 465 4.17 8.94 31.10
C THR A 465 3.03 7.98 31.34
N HIS A 466 2.67 7.80 32.61
CA HIS A 466 1.37 7.22 32.92
C HIS A 466 0.26 8.16 32.43
N PRO A 467 -0.94 7.63 32.18
CA PRO A 467 -2.14 8.46 32.05
C PRO A 467 -2.21 9.42 33.24
N GLU A 468 -2.17 10.73 32.97
CA GLU A 468 -2.23 11.75 34.02
C GLU A 468 -3.70 12.01 34.37
N PHE A 469 -3.99 11.98 35.68
CA PHE A 469 -5.30 12.31 36.23
C PHE A 469 -5.17 13.57 37.08
N ALA A 470 -5.99 14.58 36.80
CA ALA A 470 -6.04 15.82 37.56
C ALA A 470 -7.36 15.89 38.37
N PRO A 471 -7.34 15.57 39.69
CA PRO A 471 -8.50 15.78 40.54
C PRO A 471 -8.66 17.27 40.89
N SER A 472 -9.89 17.76 41.00
CA SER A 472 -10.14 19.14 41.43
C SER A 472 -9.82 19.39 42.90
N ILE A 473 -9.83 18.34 43.73
CA ILE A 473 -9.52 18.35 45.17
C ILE A 473 -8.79 17.04 45.52
N GLU A 474 -7.62 17.14 46.19
CA GLU A 474 -6.81 15.98 46.58
C GLU A 474 -7.17 15.37 47.95
N GLU A 475 -7.69 16.18 48.88
CA GLU A 475 -8.12 15.73 50.21
C GLU A 475 -9.30 16.59 50.70
N PHE A 476 -10.29 15.97 51.34
CA PHE A 476 -11.41 16.66 51.95
C PHE A 476 -11.68 16.18 53.38
N ASP A 477 -11.75 17.13 54.31
CA ASP A 477 -11.99 16.89 55.74
C ASP A 477 -13.28 17.62 56.15
N GLN A 478 -14.35 16.89 56.51
CA GLN A 478 -15.61 17.48 56.99
C GLN A 478 -16.20 16.73 58.19
N VAL A 479 -16.69 17.51 59.15
CA VAL A 479 -17.32 17.00 60.37
C VAL A 479 -18.83 17.09 60.24
N LEU A 480 -19.50 15.94 60.14
CA LEU A 480 -20.96 15.83 60.06
C LEU A 480 -21.58 15.65 61.46
N ALA A 481 -22.69 16.35 61.70
CA ALA A 481 -23.53 16.08 62.86
C ALA A 481 -24.37 14.81 62.64
N ILE A 482 -24.80 14.17 63.73
CA ILE A 482 -25.65 12.95 63.67
C ILE A 482 -26.94 13.26 62.90
N GLY A 483 -27.13 12.59 61.76
CA GLY A 483 -28.26 12.78 60.86
C GLY A 483 -28.11 13.93 59.85
N GLY A 484 -26.95 14.58 59.78
CA GLY A 484 -26.62 15.56 58.75
C GLY A 484 -26.19 14.92 57.44
N VAL A 485 -26.39 15.63 56.34
CA VAL A 485 -25.92 15.30 54.99
C VAL A 485 -24.97 16.42 54.56
N ALA A 486 -23.90 16.08 53.87
CA ALA A 486 -23.14 17.04 53.08
C ALA A 486 -22.98 16.53 51.66
N GLU A 487 -22.94 17.48 50.74
CA GLU A 487 -22.65 17.26 49.33
C GLU A 487 -21.24 17.77 49.07
N LEU A 488 -20.46 16.99 48.31
CA LEU A 488 -19.11 17.33 47.88
C LEU A 488 -19.07 17.21 46.36
N ASP A 489 -18.57 18.27 45.72
CA ASP A 489 -18.29 18.26 44.30
C ASP A 489 -16.82 17.91 44.07
N LEU A 490 -16.57 16.84 43.32
CA LEU A 490 -15.26 16.42 42.86
C LEU A 490 -15.32 16.23 41.35
N SER A 491 -14.31 16.75 40.64
CA SER A 491 -14.09 16.44 39.23
C SER A 491 -12.73 15.76 39.08
N VAL A 492 -12.66 14.78 38.18
CA VAL A 492 -11.42 14.12 37.77
C VAL A 492 -11.36 14.27 36.27
N GLN A 493 -10.33 14.95 35.79
CA GLN A 493 -10.08 15.07 34.37
C GLN A 493 -9.05 14.01 33.95
N ASN A 494 -9.41 13.18 32.98
CA ASN A 494 -8.45 12.34 32.26
C ASN A 494 -7.81 13.21 31.19
N THR A 495 -6.50 13.45 31.30
CA THR A 495 -5.74 14.20 30.28
C THR A 495 -4.92 13.28 29.40
N GLY A 496 -5.09 11.95 29.52
CA GLY A 496 -4.47 10.93 28.69
C GLY A 496 -5.47 10.21 27.76
N ASN A 497 -4.94 9.29 26.96
CA ASN A 497 -5.62 8.55 25.89
C ASN A 497 -6.10 7.13 26.29
N GLY A 498 -5.95 6.75 27.57
CA GLY A 498 -6.44 5.46 28.10
C GLY A 498 -7.79 5.57 28.84
N PRO A 499 -8.55 4.46 29.00
CA PRO A 499 -9.82 4.46 29.73
C PRO A 499 -9.64 4.74 31.22
N LEU A 500 -10.55 5.54 31.81
CA LEU A 500 -10.54 5.89 33.24
C LEU A 500 -11.31 4.83 34.05
N GLU A 501 -10.61 4.03 34.86
CA GLU A 501 -11.22 3.22 35.92
C GLU A 501 -11.01 3.88 37.29
N TRP A 502 -12.09 4.12 38.04
CA TRP A 502 -12.01 4.70 39.39
C TRP A 502 -12.88 3.96 40.41
N SER A 503 -12.50 4.05 41.69
CA SER A 503 -13.28 3.51 42.81
C SER A 503 -13.24 4.45 44.02
N VAL A 504 -14.34 4.51 44.78
CA VAL A 504 -14.44 5.26 46.03
C VAL A 504 -14.51 4.29 47.21
N SER A 505 -13.65 4.51 48.21
CA SER A 505 -13.69 3.80 49.47
C SER A 505 -13.91 4.78 50.63
N THR A 506 -14.71 4.39 51.62
CA THR A 506 -15.01 5.22 52.80
C THR A 506 -14.51 4.54 54.07
N GLY A 507 -13.86 5.29 54.97
CA GLY A 507 -13.38 4.80 56.27
C GLY A 507 -13.68 5.78 57.41
N LEU A 508 -13.87 5.24 58.62
CA LEU A 508 -13.96 6.07 59.84
C LEU A 508 -12.54 6.44 60.29
N ARG A 509 -12.30 7.72 60.58
CA ARG A 509 -11.01 8.21 61.08
C ARG A 509 -10.71 7.56 62.45
N GLY A 510 -9.87 6.52 62.47
CA GLY A 510 -9.41 5.84 63.69
C GLY A 510 -9.44 4.30 63.69
N ASP A 511 -10.01 3.63 62.69
CA ASP A 511 -9.98 2.15 62.62
C ASP A 511 -8.72 1.66 61.90
N ALA A 512 -7.62 1.53 62.66
CA ALA A 512 -6.31 1.14 62.15
C ALA A 512 -6.15 -0.36 61.77
N ASN A 513 -7.22 -1.13 61.57
CA ASN A 513 -7.14 -2.58 61.28
C ASN A 513 -8.29 -3.11 60.40
N ALA A 514 -8.60 -2.44 59.28
CA ALA A 514 -9.44 -3.04 58.26
C ALA A 514 -8.58 -3.39 57.03
N GLU A 515 -8.40 -4.69 56.78
CA GLU A 515 -7.78 -5.23 55.57
C GLU A 515 -8.48 -4.63 54.31
N PRO A 516 -7.75 -3.93 53.42
CA PRO A 516 -8.32 -3.11 52.34
C PRO A 516 -9.11 -3.88 51.27
N TRP A 517 -9.10 -5.22 51.31
CA TRP A 517 -9.67 -6.06 50.24
C TRP A 517 -10.97 -6.80 50.59
N THR A 518 -11.62 -6.48 51.72
CA THR A 518 -12.92 -7.10 52.00
C THR A 518 -14.03 -6.33 51.29
N LEU A 519 -14.42 -6.76 50.10
CA LEU A 519 -15.58 -6.23 49.35
C LEU A 519 -16.85 -6.38 50.19
N ARG A 520 -17.45 -5.26 50.65
CA ARG A 520 -18.59 -5.30 51.60
C ARG A 520 -19.97 -5.04 50.99
N ARG A 521 -20.03 -4.52 49.75
CA ARG A 521 -21.22 -4.50 48.86
C ARG A 521 -20.92 -3.76 47.57
N SER A 522 -21.50 -4.19 46.45
CA SER A 522 -21.60 -3.42 45.21
C SER A 522 -23.03 -2.85 45.07
N HIS A 523 -23.12 -1.63 44.54
CA HIS A 523 -24.36 -1.03 44.08
C HIS A 523 -24.15 -0.58 42.63
N LEU A 524 -24.98 -1.04 41.70
CA LEU A 524 -25.03 -0.50 40.34
C LEU A 524 -25.69 0.87 40.38
N VAL A 525 -24.92 1.92 40.10
CA VAL A 525 -25.39 3.31 40.07
C VAL A 525 -25.96 3.62 38.69
N GLY A 526 -27.04 2.93 38.33
CA GLY A 526 -27.84 3.21 37.13
C GLY A 526 -29.23 3.72 37.48
N ALA A 527 -29.45 4.26 38.68
CA ALA A 527 -30.80 4.46 39.22
C ALA A 527 -31.12 5.91 39.66
N GLN A 528 -30.29 6.91 39.34
CA GLN A 528 -30.59 8.31 39.70
C GLN A 528 -30.23 9.36 38.64
N VAL A 529 -30.50 9.06 37.38
CA VAL A 529 -30.89 10.10 36.42
C VAL A 529 -32.24 9.69 35.86
N GLU A 530 -33.21 10.60 35.92
CA GLU A 530 -34.53 10.43 35.29
C GLU A 530 -34.34 10.41 33.77
N ASP A 531 -34.37 9.20 33.23
CA ASP A 531 -34.31 8.76 31.83
C ASP A 531 -33.02 8.96 31.02
N GLY A 532 -32.75 7.96 30.16
CA GLY A 532 -31.48 7.21 30.25
C GLY A 532 -30.92 6.69 28.93
N TYR A 533 -30.79 7.54 27.93
CA TYR A 533 -30.01 7.21 26.73
C TYR A 533 -29.22 8.42 26.24
N ILE A 534 -27.92 8.41 26.54
CA ILE A 534 -26.88 9.12 25.78
C ILE A 534 -26.15 8.02 25.01
N TYR A 535 -26.03 8.18 23.70
CA TYR A 535 -25.38 7.17 22.88
C TYR A 535 -24.24 7.73 22.04
N GLY A 536 -24.49 8.04 20.76
CA GLY A 536 -23.48 8.49 19.83
C GLY A 536 -22.97 9.88 20.19
N VAL A 537 -21.67 10.08 20.06
CA VAL A 537 -21.03 11.38 20.22
C VAL A 537 -20.05 11.59 19.07
N VAL A 538 -20.05 12.78 18.49
CA VAL A 538 -19.03 13.22 17.54
C VAL A 538 -18.56 14.62 17.88
N PHE A 539 -17.28 14.88 17.64
CA PHE A 539 -16.71 16.22 17.74
C PHE A 539 -16.65 16.85 16.36
N ALA A 540 -17.31 18.00 16.20
CA ALA A 540 -17.42 18.70 14.92
C ALA A 540 -17.39 20.22 15.17
N ASN A 541 -16.61 20.96 14.38
CA ASN A 541 -16.53 22.42 14.46
C ASN A 541 -16.32 22.96 15.90
N ASP A 542 -15.35 22.39 16.62
CA ASP A 542 -15.00 22.72 18.01
C ASP A 542 -16.12 22.48 19.05
N LEU A 543 -17.14 21.69 18.71
CA LEU A 543 -18.29 21.36 19.56
C LEU A 543 -18.55 19.85 19.61
N TYR A 544 -19.06 19.37 20.74
CA TYR A 544 -19.55 18.00 20.87
C TYR A 544 -21.03 17.93 20.52
N TYR A 545 -21.37 17.04 19.60
CA TYR A 545 -22.74 16.68 19.25
C TYR A 545 -23.04 15.31 19.85
N VAL A 546 -24.04 15.26 20.71
CA VAL A 546 -24.36 14.08 21.50
C VAL A 546 -25.80 13.69 21.20
N SER A 547 -26.00 12.48 20.67
CA SER A 547 -27.33 11.93 20.49
C SER A 547 -27.88 11.36 21.80
N GLY A 548 -29.14 11.67 22.06
CA GLY A 548 -29.89 11.06 23.14
C GLY A 548 -31.39 11.29 23.03
N ALA A 549 -32.11 11.02 24.11
CA ALA A 549 -33.54 11.29 24.16
C ALA A 549 -34.00 11.74 25.55
N HIS A 550 -35.00 12.62 25.56
CA HIS A 550 -35.71 13.05 26.76
C HIS A 550 -37.20 12.74 26.62
N ASP A 551 -37.76 11.93 27.53
CA ASP A 551 -39.17 11.47 27.51
C ASP A 551 -39.61 10.84 26.17
N GLY A 552 -38.70 10.15 25.48
CA GLY A 552 -38.96 9.52 24.18
C GLY A 552 -38.91 10.47 22.98
N ASN A 553 -38.46 11.72 23.17
CA ASN A 553 -38.18 12.66 22.10
C ASN A 553 -36.67 12.67 21.82
N PRO A 554 -36.20 12.11 20.69
CA PRO A 554 -34.78 12.08 20.37
C PRO A 554 -34.27 13.47 19.98
N GLN A 555 -33.09 13.81 20.47
CA GLN A 555 -32.44 15.12 20.29
C GLN A 555 -30.94 14.92 20.02
N ILE A 556 -30.35 15.88 19.33
CA ILE A 556 -28.90 16.10 19.36
C ILE A 556 -28.63 17.27 20.29
N TYR A 557 -27.82 17.03 21.31
CA TYR A 557 -27.37 18.03 22.28
C TYR A 557 -25.98 18.53 21.88
N ILE A 558 -25.77 19.84 21.97
CA ILE A 558 -24.52 20.51 21.59
C ILE A 558 -23.83 21.02 22.85
N PHE A 559 -22.57 20.66 23.01
CA PHE A 559 -21.72 21.11 24.12
C PHE A 559 -20.44 21.75 23.59
N ASN A 560 -19.88 22.72 24.33
CA ASN A 560 -18.54 23.22 24.04
C ASN A 560 -17.46 22.24 24.55
N GLU A 561 -16.19 22.52 24.21
CA GLU A 561 -15.02 21.73 24.65
C GLU A 561 -14.90 21.53 26.17
N ASN A 562 -15.50 22.42 26.98
CA ASN A 562 -15.51 22.31 28.44
C ASN A 562 -16.69 21.47 28.97
N GLY A 563 -17.53 20.92 28.10
CA GLY A 563 -18.72 20.15 28.45
C GLY A 563 -19.93 21.00 28.85
N GLU A 564 -19.93 22.30 28.58
CA GLU A 564 -21.07 23.16 28.86
C GLU A 564 -22.13 23.03 27.76
N PHE A 565 -23.38 22.79 28.15
CA PHE A 565 -24.50 22.72 27.22
C PHE A 565 -24.74 24.06 26.53
N LEU A 566 -24.75 24.07 25.21
CA LEU A 566 -24.99 25.26 24.39
C LEU A 566 -26.40 25.30 23.82
N ASN A 567 -26.83 24.22 23.15
CA ASN A 567 -28.11 24.16 22.45
C ASN A 567 -28.51 22.70 22.14
N SER A 568 -29.71 22.47 21.62
CA SER A 568 -30.12 21.17 21.06
C SER A 568 -31.08 21.35 19.88
N PHE A 569 -31.22 20.30 19.08
CA PHE A 569 -32.23 20.23 18.01
C PHE A 569 -32.81 18.82 17.86
N ASP A 570 -33.96 18.74 17.19
CA ASP A 570 -34.68 17.48 16.95
C ASP A 570 -33.85 16.55 16.05
N GLN A 571 -33.71 15.30 16.48
CA GLN A 571 -33.04 14.28 15.67
C GLN A 571 -34.01 13.70 14.62
N PRO A 572 -33.57 13.44 13.38
CA PRO A 572 -34.35 12.68 12.42
C PRO A 572 -34.42 11.17 12.73
N GLY A 573 -35.44 10.51 12.18
CA GLY A 573 -35.69 9.07 12.34
C GLY A 573 -36.61 8.70 13.51
N ASP A 574 -37.19 7.50 13.44
CA ASP A 574 -38.24 7.02 14.36
C ASP A 574 -37.69 6.12 15.50
N ASP A 575 -36.52 6.43 16.10
CA ASP A 575 -36.06 5.77 17.35
C ASP A 575 -36.22 6.72 18.53
N ALA A 576 -37.08 6.32 19.48
CA ALA A 576 -37.38 7.09 20.68
C ALA A 576 -36.18 7.30 21.63
N ARG A 577 -35.01 6.72 21.32
CA ARG A 577 -33.80 6.78 22.15
C ARG A 577 -32.64 7.55 21.49
N GLY A 578 -32.77 7.95 20.23
CA GLY A 578 -31.71 8.62 19.47
C GLY A 578 -30.81 7.68 18.67
N PHE A 579 -29.92 8.26 17.86
CA PHE A 579 -28.85 7.57 17.12
C PHE A 579 -27.86 6.95 18.09
N LYS A 580 -27.47 5.69 17.87
CA LYS A 580 -26.53 5.06 18.81
C LYS A 580 -25.07 5.33 18.50
N ASP A 581 -24.79 5.85 17.31
CA ASP A 581 -23.48 6.25 16.85
C ASP A 581 -23.60 7.51 15.97
N LEU A 582 -22.52 8.28 15.90
CA LEU A 582 -22.44 9.50 15.09
C LEU A 582 -21.09 9.59 14.39
N ALA A 583 -21.09 10.04 13.13
CA ALA A 583 -19.87 10.42 12.42
C ALA A 583 -19.97 11.86 11.89
N PHE A 584 -18.83 12.45 11.52
CA PHE A 584 -18.76 13.79 10.96
C PHE A 584 -17.81 13.75 9.77
N ASP A 585 -18.28 14.24 8.62
CA ASP A 585 -17.53 14.20 7.36
C ASP A 585 -16.75 15.49 7.06
N GLY A 586 -16.82 16.48 7.96
CA GLY A 586 -16.29 17.82 7.74
C GLY A 586 -17.37 18.87 7.46
N GLU A 587 -18.57 18.45 7.04
CA GLU A 587 -19.71 19.32 6.75
C GLU A 587 -21.00 18.89 7.47
N LEU A 588 -21.33 17.60 7.44
CA LEU A 588 -22.53 16.98 7.97
C LEU A 588 -22.20 15.99 9.10
N ILE A 589 -23.12 15.94 10.06
CA ILE A 589 -23.17 14.92 11.10
C ILE A 589 -24.06 13.78 10.58
N TRP A 590 -23.56 12.56 10.66
CA TRP A 590 -24.25 11.36 10.21
C TRP A 590 -24.72 10.53 11.38
N GLY A 591 -25.92 9.97 11.29
CA GLY A 591 -26.46 9.03 12.27
C GLY A 591 -27.49 8.09 11.65
N ALA A 592 -27.83 7.01 12.34
CA ALA A 592 -28.69 5.96 11.80
C ALA A 592 -29.77 5.45 12.75
N VAL A 593 -30.95 5.14 12.18
CA VAL A 593 -32.03 4.40 12.83
C VAL A 593 -32.39 3.19 11.98
N GLY A 594 -32.09 1.99 12.49
CA GLY A 594 -32.28 0.77 11.72
C GLY A 594 -31.34 0.78 10.51
N ASN A 595 -31.92 0.66 9.32
CA ASN A 595 -31.17 0.72 8.07
C ASN A 595 -31.27 2.07 7.36
N MET A 596 -31.86 3.10 7.98
CA MET A 596 -31.85 4.45 7.44
C MET A 596 -30.72 5.27 8.05
N VAL A 597 -29.94 5.91 7.19
CA VAL A 597 -28.85 6.82 7.54
C VAL A 597 -29.27 8.25 7.19
N TYR A 598 -28.96 9.20 8.06
CA TYR A 598 -29.35 10.60 7.97
C TYR A 598 -28.11 11.48 8.10
N GLY A 599 -27.96 12.45 7.19
CA GLY A 599 -26.94 13.50 7.22
C GLY A 599 -27.57 14.84 7.57
N ILE A 600 -27.12 15.44 8.66
CA ILE A 600 -27.66 16.70 9.20
C ILE A 600 -26.56 17.75 9.34
N THR A 601 -26.89 19.02 9.12
CA THR A 601 -25.94 20.09 9.39
C THR A 601 -25.70 20.24 10.90
N PRO A 602 -24.57 20.84 11.31
CA PRO A 602 -24.27 21.17 12.72
C PRO A 602 -25.34 22.05 13.40
N ASP A 603 -26.15 22.77 12.61
CA ASP A 603 -27.27 23.60 13.05
C ASP A 603 -28.64 22.87 13.00
N GLY A 604 -28.66 21.59 12.61
CA GLY A 604 -29.80 20.69 12.74
C GLY A 604 -30.71 20.58 11.51
N GLU A 605 -30.26 21.01 10.33
CA GLU A 605 -31.01 20.85 9.09
C GLU A 605 -30.73 19.48 8.46
N LEU A 606 -31.78 18.71 8.11
CA LEU A 606 -31.62 17.45 7.39
C LEU A 606 -31.26 17.72 5.92
N VAL A 607 -30.06 17.30 5.51
CA VAL A 607 -29.51 17.51 4.16
C VAL A 607 -29.72 16.30 3.27
N GLY A 608 -29.63 15.09 3.82
CA GLY A 608 -29.81 13.85 3.05
C GLY A 608 -30.17 12.66 3.92
N GLU A 609 -30.86 11.68 3.33
CA GLU A 609 -31.09 10.38 3.93
C GLU A 609 -31.02 9.28 2.87
N PHE A 610 -30.51 8.11 3.25
CA PHE A 610 -30.47 6.94 2.38
C PHE A 610 -30.65 5.64 3.17
N GLN A 611 -31.06 4.59 2.45
CA GLN A 611 -31.23 3.27 3.04
C GLN A 611 -29.95 2.47 2.87
N SER A 612 -29.30 2.12 3.97
CA SER A 612 -28.14 1.23 4.02
C SER A 612 -28.54 -0.22 3.71
N PRO A 613 -27.67 -0.98 3.00
CA PRO A 613 -27.81 -2.44 2.87
C PRO A 613 -27.60 -3.18 4.19
N HIS A 614 -27.00 -2.54 5.20
CA HIS A 614 -26.74 -3.07 6.54
C HIS A 614 -27.49 -2.28 7.63
N ASN A 615 -27.27 -2.61 8.91
CA ASN A 615 -27.89 -1.93 10.05
C ASN A 615 -26.83 -1.14 10.84
N PRO A 616 -26.45 0.06 10.37
CA PRO A 616 -25.37 0.87 10.94
C PRO A 616 -25.67 1.47 12.31
N THR A 617 -26.79 1.11 12.94
CA THR A 617 -27.29 1.80 14.14
C THR A 617 -26.20 1.94 15.23
N THR A 618 -25.21 1.04 15.30
CA THR A 618 -24.13 1.06 16.29
C THR A 618 -22.72 1.12 15.72
N VAL A 619 -22.56 1.22 14.40
CA VAL A 619 -21.25 1.21 13.73
C VAL A 619 -21.31 2.13 12.53
N LEU A 620 -20.90 3.38 12.73
CA LEU A 620 -20.91 4.40 11.70
C LEU A 620 -19.68 5.29 11.89
N THR A 621 -18.75 5.29 10.92
CA THR A 621 -17.53 6.11 10.96
C THR A 621 -17.29 6.78 9.63
N TRP A 622 -16.72 7.98 9.65
CA TRP A 622 -16.24 8.64 8.44
C TRP A 622 -14.76 8.34 8.28
N ASP A 623 -14.36 7.90 7.09
CA ASP A 623 -12.97 7.75 6.68
C ASP A 623 -12.56 9.02 5.94
N THR A 624 -11.70 9.80 6.58
CA THR A 624 -11.23 11.08 6.03
C THR A 624 -10.33 10.90 4.83
N ASP A 625 -9.61 9.77 4.74
CA ASP A 625 -8.62 9.54 3.69
C ASP A 625 -9.32 9.12 2.39
N ARG A 626 -10.48 8.47 2.50
CA ARG A 626 -11.29 8.00 1.37
C ARG A 626 -12.56 8.82 1.10
N GLU A 627 -12.80 9.86 1.89
CA GLU A 627 -14.01 10.68 1.87
C GLU A 627 -15.31 9.84 1.81
N CYS A 628 -15.39 8.79 2.64
CA CYS A 628 -16.52 7.86 2.62
C CYS A 628 -17.04 7.49 4.00
N LEU A 629 -18.35 7.18 4.07
CA LEU A 629 -19.03 6.77 5.29
C LEU A 629 -19.04 5.25 5.40
N TRP A 630 -18.24 4.72 6.32
CA TRP A 630 -18.23 3.30 6.65
C TRP A 630 -19.42 2.93 7.54
N ILE A 631 -20.12 1.88 7.14
CA ILE A 631 -21.35 1.37 7.75
C ILE A 631 -21.12 -0.11 8.10
N GLY A 632 -21.13 -0.44 9.39
CA GLY A 632 -20.91 -1.80 9.91
C GLY A 632 -22.16 -2.56 10.33
#